data_AF-A0A7C1C3S1-F1
#
_entry.id   AF-A0A7C1C3S1-F1
#
_cell.length_a   1.000
_cell.length_b   1.000
_cell.length_c   1.000
_cell.angle_alpha   90.00
_cell.angle_beta   90.00
_cell.angle_gamma   90.00
#
_symmetry.space_group_name_H-M   'P 1'
#
loop_
_entity.id
_entity.type
_entity.pdbx_description
1 polymer ?
#
loop_
_entity_poly.entity_id
_entity_poly.type
_entity_poly.pdbx_seq_one_letter_code
_entity_poly.pdbx_strand_id
1 'polypeptide(L)'
;MKKLLFFVLILAGFIAFGRAGDVNIPVNNNQVSFIANQGQWPAQVRFLAKTNRVNVWVTNRGLIYDYYRIIPSGNGNNLTNNRESNHLNGSIKGHVVAMTFGHGVTVENIQAKDQQKSYYNYFLSNNPSQWATGVPLYKKLTLEEVYPGIDVELYADNGNLRYDFLLKPGADPQQIRLSFDGADGVDVENGNLMIKTSVGDKIQGDIHAFQGNDKTDCHIKVADGIAGFELGNYDKTKPLRIDPLVYSTYLGGISHDVARDVVLGGNDEIYIAGYTWSTDFPTTTGAYQKNLSGADDAFISGFSPDGLNLVFSTFLGGTYSDEAFALAYSDGKIFVTGVAFSEDFPITDGAFQDENHLSGDVFVTSLSSNGQNLGFSTYVGGFGFDKPTGMAVGDNIFIGGFTNADDFPVT
;
A
#
# COMPACT_ATOMS: atom_id res chain seq x y z
N MET A 1 -72.58 -2.57 -10.98
CA MET A 1 -71.88 -1.80 -9.94
C MET A 1 -70.39 -2.06 -10.08
N LYS A 2 -69.68 -1.14 -10.74
CA LYS A 2 -68.21 -1.12 -10.81
C LYS A 2 -67.73 -0.29 -9.62
N LYS A 3 -66.89 -0.85 -8.74
CA LYS A 3 -66.13 -0.06 -7.77
C LYS A 3 -64.64 -0.22 -8.09
N LEU A 4 -64.11 0.92 -8.49
CA LEU A 4 -62.73 1.28 -8.79
C LEU A 4 -61.91 1.15 -7.49
N LEU A 5 -60.84 0.36 -7.48
CA LEU A 5 -59.82 0.44 -6.44
C LEU A 5 -58.54 1.01 -7.05
N PHE A 6 -58.19 2.19 -6.55
CA PHE A 6 -57.00 2.96 -6.90
C PHE A 6 -55.74 2.22 -6.41
N PHE A 7 -54.84 1.89 -7.33
CA PHE A 7 -53.46 1.53 -7.00
C PHE A 7 -52.68 2.85 -6.83
N VAL A 8 -52.27 3.17 -5.60
CA VAL A 8 -51.31 4.24 -5.34
C VAL A 8 -49.92 3.60 -5.43
N LEU A 9 -49.29 3.77 -6.60
CA LEU A 9 -47.87 3.48 -6.80
C LEU A 9 -47.08 4.64 -6.16
N ILE A 10 -46.51 4.44 -4.98
CA ILE A 10 -45.48 5.36 -4.46
C ILE A 10 -44.17 4.97 -5.15
N LEU A 11 -43.94 5.58 -6.31
CA LEU A 11 -42.66 5.57 -6.99
C LEU A 11 -41.72 6.48 -6.18
N ALA A 12 -40.94 5.92 -5.26
CA ALA A 12 -39.82 6.62 -4.65
C ALA A 12 -38.75 6.82 -5.72
N GLY A 13 -38.84 7.93 -6.45
CA GLY A 13 -37.82 8.37 -7.37
C GLY A 13 -36.56 8.74 -6.61
N PHE A 14 -35.54 7.89 -6.67
CA PHE A 14 -34.17 8.35 -6.44
C PHE A 14 -33.81 9.31 -7.56
N ILE A 15 -33.80 10.61 -7.25
CA ILE A 15 -33.11 11.60 -8.05
C ILE A 15 -31.62 11.36 -7.81
N ALA A 16 -31.04 10.45 -8.59
CA ALA A 16 -29.59 10.40 -8.73
C ALA A 16 -29.19 11.65 -9.53
N PHE A 17 -28.60 12.63 -8.84
CA PHE A 17 -27.79 13.62 -9.52
C PHE A 17 -26.60 12.88 -10.12
N GLY A 18 -26.72 12.51 -11.40
CA GLY A 18 -25.59 12.08 -12.20
C GLY A 18 -24.59 13.22 -12.27
N ARG A 19 -23.56 13.19 -11.42
CA ARG A 19 -22.31 13.88 -11.74
C ARG A 19 -21.83 13.28 -13.06
N ALA A 20 -21.51 14.14 -14.01
CA ALA A 20 -20.85 13.75 -15.24
C ALA A 20 -19.66 12.86 -14.84
N GLY A 21 -19.74 11.59 -15.21
CA GLY A 21 -18.68 10.64 -14.97
C GLY A 21 -17.42 11.21 -15.57
N ASP A 22 -16.42 11.49 -14.71
CA ASP A 22 -15.06 11.49 -15.17
C ASP A 22 -14.87 10.17 -15.89
N VAL A 23 -14.42 10.24 -17.15
CA VAL A 23 -13.89 9.07 -17.82
C VAL A 23 -12.67 8.68 -17.01
N ASN A 24 -12.87 7.81 -16.02
CA ASN A 24 -11.81 7.03 -15.43
C ASN A 24 -11.31 6.13 -16.56
N ILE A 25 -10.38 6.67 -17.35
CA ILE A 25 -9.41 5.82 -18.01
C ILE A 25 -8.68 5.17 -16.85
N PRO A 26 -8.78 3.85 -16.64
CA PRO A 26 -7.99 3.19 -15.63
C PRO A 26 -6.56 3.23 -16.16
N VAL A 27 -5.82 4.29 -15.83
CA VAL A 27 -4.39 4.30 -16.01
C VAL A 27 -3.88 3.41 -14.89
N ASN A 28 -3.62 2.15 -15.23
CA ASN A 28 -2.98 1.18 -14.36
C ASN A 28 -1.52 1.62 -14.14
N ASN A 29 -1.31 2.68 -13.36
CA ASN A 29 -0.07 3.45 -13.29
C ASN A 29 0.75 3.11 -12.03
N ASN A 30 0.62 1.89 -11.52
CA ASN A 30 1.44 1.39 -10.41
C ASN A 30 2.83 0.93 -10.85
N GLN A 31 3.18 1.02 -12.14
CA GLN A 31 4.52 0.66 -12.63
C GLN A 31 5.34 1.90 -12.96
N VAL A 32 6.35 2.18 -12.12
CA VAL A 32 7.48 3.01 -12.53
C VAL A 32 8.37 2.13 -13.43
N SER A 33 8.59 2.59 -14.65
CA SER A 33 9.53 1.97 -15.59
C SER A 33 10.76 2.84 -15.76
N PHE A 34 11.93 2.22 -15.77
CA PHE A 34 13.19 2.86 -16.14
C PHE A 34 13.38 2.81 -17.65
N ILE A 35 13.30 3.96 -18.29
CA ILE A 35 13.44 4.14 -19.73
C ILE A 35 14.92 4.38 -20.04
N ALA A 36 15.56 3.52 -20.83
CA ALA A 36 16.97 3.67 -21.16
C ALA A 36 17.25 4.89 -22.04
N ASN A 37 18.38 5.56 -21.85
CA ASN A 37 18.86 6.57 -22.78
C ASN A 37 19.57 5.91 -23.98
N GLN A 38 19.01 6.06 -25.18
CA GLN A 38 19.62 5.66 -26.46
C GLN A 38 19.98 6.87 -27.34
N GLY A 39 20.16 8.05 -26.73
CA GLY A 39 20.53 9.29 -27.41
C GLY A 39 19.40 10.32 -27.48
N GLN A 40 18.21 10.01 -26.96
CA GLN A 40 17.10 10.96 -26.89
C GLN A 40 17.29 12.04 -25.82
N TRP A 41 18.25 11.87 -24.91
CA TRP A 41 18.58 12.83 -23.83
C TRP A 41 20.09 13.07 -23.75
N PRO A 42 20.53 14.16 -23.07
CA PRO A 42 21.95 14.44 -22.84
C PRO A 42 22.72 13.23 -22.28
N ALA A 43 23.97 13.08 -22.69
CA ALA A 43 24.76 11.87 -22.43
C ALA A 43 25.03 11.60 -20.94
N GLN A 44 24.85 12.56 -20.04
CA GLN A 44 24.92 12.34 -18.59
C GLN A 44 23.71 11.58 -18.03
N VAL A 45 22.57 11.62 -18.72
CA VAL A 45 21.37 10.85 -18.36
C VAL A 45 21.55 9.42 -18.84
N ARG A 46 21.31 8.45 -17.95
CA ARG A 46 21.37 7.03 -18.24
C ARG A 46 19.96 6.44 -18.37
N PHE A 47 19.06 6.84 -17.48
CA PHE A 47 17.65 6.42 -17.51
C PHE A 47 16.72 7.55 -17.07
N LEU A 48 15.45 7.45 -17.46
CA LEU A 48 14.35 8.23 -16.90
C LEU A 48 13.37 7.28 -16.21
N ALA A 49 13.08 7.52 -14.94
CA ALA A 49 11.97 6.91 -14.22
C ALA A 49 10.78 7.87 -14.21
N LYS A 50 9.67 7.47 -14.84
CA LYS A 50 8.41 8.21 -14.77
C LYS A 50 7.59 7.69 -13.61
N THR A 51 7.39 8.52 -12.59
CA THR A 51 6.47 8.24 -11.49
C THR A 51 5.16 9.00 -11.69
N ASN A 52 4.16 8.74 -10.84
CA ASN A 52 2.85 9.40 -10.93
C ASN A 52 2.89 10.92 -10.69
N ARG A 53 3.97 11.45 -10.11
CA ARG A 53 4.06 12.86 -9.70
C ARG A 53 5.41 13.55 -9.97
N VAL A 54 6.45 12.79 -10.28
CA VAL A 54 7.82 13.28 -10.42
C VAL A 54 8.53 12.50 -11.52
N ASN A 55 9.22 13.22 -12.41
CA ASN A 55 10.20 12.58 -13.28
C ASN A 55 11.51 12.49 -12.51
N VAL A 56 12.11 11.30 -12.45
CA VAL A 56 13.42 11.10 -11.85
C VAL A 56 14.42 10.69 -12.92
N TRP A 57 15.42 11.53 -13.15
CA TRP A 57 16.50 11.25 -14.10
C TRP A 57 17.64 10.56 -13.37
N VAL A 58 17.94 9.33 -13.78
CA VAL A 58 19.10 8.59 -13.30
C VAL A 58 20.29 9.01 -14.15
N THR A 59 21.29 9.63 -13.52
CA THR A 59 22.49 10.13 -14.19
C THR A 59 23.72 9.35 -13.77
N ASN A 60 24.86 9.63 -14.40
CA ASN A 60 26.15 9.10 -13.95
C ASN A 60 26.67 9.76 -12.65
N ARG A 61 25.92 10.68 -12.01
CA ARG A 61 26.33 11.34 -10.75
C ARG A 61 25.32 11.20 -9.60
N GLY A 62 24.13 10.68 -9.88
CA GLY A 62 23.02 10.68 -8.94
C GLY A 62 21.66 10.77 -9.61
N LEU A 63 20.66 11.19 -8.84
CA LEU A 63 19.26 11.29 -9.24
C LEU A 63 18.83 12.76 -9.32
N ILE A 64 18.18 13.15 -10.42
CA ILE A 64 17.58 14.48 -10.54
C ILE A 64 16.07 14.34 -10.47
N TYR A 65 15.46 15.04 -9.52
CA TYR A 65 14.02 15.05 -9.28
C TYR A 65 13.40 16.32 -9.85
N ASP A 66 12.47 16.17 -10.78
CA ASP A 66 11.66 17.26 -11.32
C ASP A 66 10.33 17.34 -10.57
N TYR A 67 10.32 18.01 -9.42
CA TYR A 67 9.08 18.20 -8.66
C TYR A 67 8.20 19.24 -9.35
N TYR A 68 6.91 18.95 -9.48
CA TYR A 68 5.94 19.93 -9.96
C TYR A 68 4.65 19.89 -9.15
N ARG A 69 4.00 21.05 -9.05
CA ARG A 69 2.68 21.22 -8.44
C ARG A 69 1.79 21.98 -9.40
N ILE A 70 0.62 21.40 -9.67
CA ILE A 70 -0.44 22.07 -10.43
C ILE A 70 -1.16 23.01 -9.47
N ILE A 71 -1.24 24.29 -9.83
CA ILE A 71 -2.01 25.30 -9.10
C ILE A 71 -3.26 25.58 -9.94
N PRO A 72 -4.46 25.17 -9.49
CA PRO A 72 -5.70 25.52 -10.17
C PRO A 72 -5.87 27.04 -10.23
N SER A 73 -6.25 27.58 -11.37
CA SER A 73 -6.60 29.01 -11.48
C SER A 73 -8.06 29.20 -11.03
N GLY A 74 -8.24 29.83 -9.87
CA GLY A 74 -9.51 30.45 -9.47
C GLY A 74 -10.35 29.68 -8.45
N ASN A 75 -11.05 30.46 -7.60
CA ASN A 75 -11.99 29.97 -6.59
C ASN A 75 -13.04 29.05 -7.22
N GLY A 76 -13.12 27.81 -6.74
CA GLY A 76 -14.22 26.91 -7.07
C GLY A 76 -15.53 27.57 -6.67
N ASN A 77 -16.34 27.92 -7.67
CA ASN A 77 -17.79 28.15 -7.57
C ASN A 77 -18.41 28.52 -8.93
N ASN A 78 -18.08 27.82 -10.04
CA ASN A 78 -18.94 27.77 -11.23
C ASN A 78 -18.39 26.75 -12.24
N LEU A 79 -18.81 25.49 -12.12
CA LEU A 79 -18.69 24.50 -13.20
C LEU A 79 -19.96 24.57 -14.05
N THR A 80 -19.96 25.40 -15.10
CA THR A 80 -20.96 25.33 -16.16
C THR A 80 -20.49 24.35 -17.24
N ASN A 81 -21.36 23.39 -17.57
CA ASN A 81 -21.18 22.30 -18.53
C ASN A 81 -20.90 22.79 -19.97
N ASN A 82 -19.64 23.05 -20.33
CA ASN A 82 -19.23 23.14 -21.74
C ASN A 82 -18.11 22.14 -22.03
N ARG A 83 -18.43 21.14 -22.87
CA ARG A 83 -17.59 20.01 -23.29
C ARG A 83 -16.60 20.38 -24.41
N GLU A 84 -16.10 21.61 -24.45
CA GLU A 84 -15.08 22.01 -25.42
C GLU A 84 -13.92 22.69 -24.69
N SER A 85 -12.74 22.06 -24.78
CA SER A 85 -11.46 22.46 -24.20
C SER A 85 -11.35 22.47 -22.66
N ASN A 86 -11.25 21.28 -22.05
CA ASN A 86 -10.62 21.12 -20.73
C ASN A 86 -9.10 21.35 -20.84
N HIS A 87 -8.69 22.57 -21.20
CA HIS A 87 -7.37 23.04 -20.81
C HIS A 87 -7.45 23.26 -19.30
N LEU A 88 -6.66 22.51 -18.53
CA LEU A 88 -6.42 22.83 -17.12
C LEU A 88 -5.90 24.28 -17.08
N ASN A 89 -6.79 25.24 -16.83
CA ASN A 89 -6.44 26.62 -16.53
C ASN A 89 -5.79 26.61 -15.15
N GLY A 90 -4.51 26.27 -15.10
CA GLY A 90 -3.71 26.23 -13.89
C GLY A 90 -2.25 26.47 -14.21
N SER A 91 -1.52 27.18 -13.34
CA SER A 91 -0.08 27.34 -13.48
C SER A 91 0.64 26.12 -12.89
N ILE A 92 1.61 25.56 -13.60
CA ILE A 92 2.51 24.54 -13.05
C ILE A 92 3.70 25.27 -12.42
N LYS A 93 3.95 25.06 -11.13
CA LYS A 93 5.22 25.44 -10.49
C LYS A 93 6.10 24.22 -10.40
N GLY A 94 7.37 24.37 -10.79
CA GLY A 94 8.38 23.32 -10.71
C GLY A 94 9.51 23.68 -9.77
N HIS A 95 10.18 22.67 -9.23
CA HIS A 95 11.41 22.77 -8.46
C HIS A 95 12.28 21.56 -8.78
N VAL A 96 13.52 21.78 -9.23
CA VAL A 96 14.44 20.69 -9.57
C VAL A 96 15.45 20.52 -8.44
N VAL A 97 15.60 19.29 -7.95
CA VAL A 97 16.61 18.93 -6.96
C VAL A 97 17.48 17.82 -7.53
N ALA A 98 18.80 18.02 -7.57
CA ALA A 98 19.77 17.00 -7.94
C ALA A 98 20.38 16.38 -6.69
N MET A 99 19.96 15.16 -6.35
CA MET A 99 20.62 14.34 -5.35
C MET A 99 21.86 13.70 -5.97
N THR A 100 23.06 14.11 -5.53
CA THR A 100 24.33 13.57 -6.00
C THR A 100 24.96 12.67 -4.95
N PHE A 101 25.72 11.67 -5.37
CA PHE A 101 26.48 10.77 -4.49
C PHE A 101 27.77 11.40 -3.91
N GLY A 102 27.83 12.73 -3.86
CA GLY A 102 28.97 13.48 -3.37
C GLY A 102 29.98 13.87 -4.45
N HIS A 103 30.95 14.70 -4.06
CA HIS A 103 31.95 15.25 -4.97
C HIS A 103 32.91 14.17 -5.49
N GLY A 104 33.12 14.14 -6.81
CA GLY A 104 34.05 13.21 -7.47
C GLY A 104 33.49 11.82 -7.76
N VAL A 105 32.31 11.46 -7.24
CA VAL A 105 31.67 10.17 -7.54
C VAL A 105 31.05 10.20 -8.94
N THR A 106 31.43 9.21 -9.76
CA THR A 106 30.82 8.93 -11.07
C THR A 106 30.45 7.46 -11.12
N VAL A 107 29.19 7.19 -11.45
CA VAL A 107 28.67 5.84 -11.62
C VAL A 107 28.98 5.39 -13.05
N GLU A 108 29.93 4.47 -13.16
CA GLU A 108 30.39 3.94 -14.44
C GLU A 108 29.52 2.78 -14.93
N ASN A 109 29.08 1.91 -14.02
CA ASN A 109 28.33 0.71 -14.36
C ASN A 109 26.90 0.76 -13.80
N ILE A 110 25.92 0.60 -14.70
CA ILE A 110 24.50 0.51 -14.33
C ILE A 110 23.91 -0.73 -15.01
N GLN A 111 23.56 -1.72 -14.20
CA GLN A 111 22.89 -2.93 -14.65
C GLN A 111 21.38 -2.72 -14.67
N ALA A 112 20.75 -2.88 -15.83
CA ALA A 112 19.30 -2.81 -15.97
C ALA A 112 18.70 -4.23 -15.98
N LYS A 113 17.70 -4.46 -15.11
CA LYS A 113 17.12 -5.79 -14.86
C LYS A 113 15.63 -5.79 -15.18
N ASP A 114 15.10 -6.99 -15.41
CA ASP A 114 13.68 -7.24 -15.67
C ASP A 114 13.13 -6.41 -16.83
N GLN A 115 13.73 -6.59 -18.02
CA GLN A 115 13.29 -5.91 -19.23
C GLN A 115 11.82 -6.22 -19.54
N GLN A 116 11.03 -5.17 -19.79
CA GLN A 116 9.63 -5.29 -20.15
C GLN A 116 9.46 -5.53 -21.65
N LYS A 117 8.34 -6.13 -22.03
CA LYS A 117 7.98 -6.37 -23.44
C LYS A 117 7.62 -5.07 -24.17
N SER A 118 7.10 -4.08 -23.45
CA SER A 118 6.79 -2.75 -23.97
C SER A 118 8.06 -1.91 -24.13
N TYR A 119 8.00 -0.96 -25.07
CA TYR A 119 9.09 -0.05 -25.39
C TYR A 119 8.53 1.32 -25.80
N TYR A 120 9.41 2.33 -25.85
CA TYR A 120 9.06 3.66 -26.38
C TYR A 120 9.78 3.94 -27.70
N ASN A 121 9.17 4.83 -28.49
CA ASN A 121 9.82 5.48 -29.62
C ASN A 121 9.78 6.99 -29.40
N TYR A 122 10.90 7.66 -29.67
CA TYR A 122 11.09 9.09 -29.53
C TYR A 122 11.45 9.68 -30.89
N PHE A 123 10.58 10.53 -31.42
CA PHE A 123 10.76 11.25 -32.68
C PHE A 123 10.88 12.75 -32.36
N LEU A 124 12.02 13.15 -31.79
CA LEU A 124 12.20 14.46 -31.13
C LEU A 124 12.37 15.66 -32.07
N SER A 125 12.54 15.43 -33.37
CA SER A 125 12.61 16.47 -34.38
C SER A 125 12.35 15.92 -35.78
N ASN A 126 12.39 16.80 -36.78
CA ASN A 126 12.36 16.41 -38.19
C ASN A 126 13.67 15.79 -38.68
N ASN A 127 14.71 15.68 -37.84
CA ASN A 127 15.96 15.01 -38.16
C ASN A 127 15.93 13.56 -37.65
N PRO A 128 15.91 12.54 -38.53
CA PRO A 128 15.91 11.14 -38.14
C PRO A 128 17.11 10.70 -37.31
N SER A 129 18.24 11.41 -37.38
CA SER A 129 19.40 11.10 -36.53
C SER A 129 19.19 11.44 -35.05
N GLN A 130 18.10 12.13 -34.70
CA GLN A 130 17.69 12.42 -33.33
C GLN A 130 16.54 11.53 -32.86
N TRP A 131 16.22 10.49 -33.64
CA TRP A 131 15.18 9.53 -33.27
C TRP A 131 15.79 8.39 -32.47
N ALA A 132 15.05 7.92 -31.46
CA ALA A 132 15.36 6.70 -30.73
C ALA A 132 14.15 5.77 -30.80
N THR A 133 14.31 4.61 -31.44
CA THR A 133 13.23 3.63 -31.59
C THR A 133 13.54 2.36 -30.81
N GLY A 134 12.50 1.65 -30.37
CA GLY A 134 12.68 0.41 -29.60
C GLY A 134 13.35 0.64 -28.24
N VAL A 135 13.17 1.83 -27.64
CA VAL A 135 13.82 2.18 -26.37
C VAL A 135 13.31 1.26 -25.25
N PRO A 136 14.18 0.42 -24.65
CA PRO A 136 13.76 -0.60 -23.70
C PRO A 136 13.38 0.01 -22.35
N LEU A 137 12.49 -0.72 -21.67
CA LEU A 137 12.00 -0.41 -20.34
C LEU A 137 12.42 -1.50 -19.37
N TYR A 138 12.81 -1.11 -18.16
CA TYR A 138 13.28 -2.02 -17.11
C TYR A 138 12.51 -1.75 -15.81
N LYS A 139 12.37 -2.76 -14.95
CA LYS A 139 11.73 -2.58 -13.63
C LYS A 139 12.70 -2.24 -12.50
N LYS A 140 13.99 -2.47 -12.72
CA LYS A 140 15.02 -2.33 -11.68
C LYS A 140 16.35 -1.91 -12.30
N LEU A 141 17.09 -1.07 -11.58
CA LEU A 141 18.48 -0.73 -11.89
C LEU A 141 19.37 -1.06 -10.70
N THR A 142 20.57 -1.55 -10.96
CA THR A 142 21.65 -1.66 -9.97
C THR A 142 22.79 -0.75 -10.45
N LEU A 143 23.05 0.32 -9.72
CA LEU A 143 24.21 1.18 -9.90
C LEU A 143 25.33 0.53 -9.09
N GLU A 144 26.33 -0.02 -9.77
CA GLU A 144 27.39 -0.80 -9.12
C GLU A 144 28.55 0.10 -8.72
N GLU A 145 29.16 -0.22 -7.57
CA GLU A 145 30.35 0.48 -7.04
C GLU A 145 30.16 2.01 -7.04
N VAL A 146 28.98 2.48 -6.62
CA VAL A 146 28.72 3.92 -6.42
C VAL A 146 29.71 4.48 -5.41
N TYR A 147 30.01 3.70 -4.38
CA TYR A 147 31.19 3.85 -3.54
C TYR A 147 31.92 2.50 -3.51
N PRO A 148 33.23 2.47 -3.21
CA PRO A 148 33.97 1.23 -2.99
C PRO A 148 33.24 0.21 -2.09
N GLY A 149 32.76 -0.87 -2.70
CA GLY A 149 32.01 -1.94 -2.04
C GLY A 149 30.53 -1.65 -1.75
N ILE A 150 29.97 -0.56 -2.28
CA ILE A 150 28.58 -0.14 -2.07
C ILE A 150 27.87 0.04 -3.41
N ASP A 151 26.87 -0.81 -3.65
CA ASP A 151 25.96 -0.68 -4.79
C ASP A 151 24.70 0.08 -4.36
N VAL A 152 23.98 0.69 -5.33
CA VAL A 152 22.67 1.30 -5.12
C VAL A 152 21.65 0.61 -6.02
N GLU A 153 20.61 0.02 -5.43
CA GLU A 153 19.51 -0.58 -6.19
C GLU A 153 18.34 0.38 -6.27
N LEU A 154 17.81 0.63 -7.47
CA LEU A 154 16.62 1.45 -7.73
C LEU A 154 15.47 0.57 -8.20
N TYR A 155 14.29 0.77 -7.62
CA TYR A 155 13.07 0.03 -7.98
C TYR A 155 11.82 0.84 -7.69
N ALA A 156 10.69 0.35 -8.22
CA ALA A 156 9.37 0.92 -7.97
C ALA A 156 8.76 0.29 -6.71
N ASP A 157 8.16 1.11 -5.85
CA ASP A 157 7.26 0.67 -4.80
C ASP A 157 6.01 1.57 -4.78
N ASN A 158 4.83 0.97 -4.97
CA ASN A 158 3.54 1.69 -5.02
C ASN A 158 3.54 2.94 -5.93
N GLY A 159 4.19 2.85 -7.09
CA GLY A 159 4.30 3.97 -8.05
C GLY A 159 5.31 5.05 -7.67
N ASN A 160 6.05 4.89 -6.58
CA ASN A 160 7.15 5.74 -6.15
C ASN A 160 8.51 5.09 -6.47
N LEU A 161 9.54 5.91 -6.63
CA LEU A 161 10.91 5.42 -6.74
C LEU A 161 11.49 5.17 -5.34
N ARG A 162 12.01 3.97 -5.10
CA ARG A 162 12.80 3.60 -3.93
C ARG A 162 14.25 3.36 -4.33
N TYR A 163 15.15 3.53 -3.37
CA TYR A 163 16.53 3.15 -3.53
C TYR A 163 17.11 2.61 -2.23
N ASP A 164 17.96 1.60 -2.36
CA ASP A 164 18.61 0.96 -1.22
C ASP A 164 20.12 0.98 -1.42
N PHE A 165 20.88 1.11 -0.34
CA PHE A 165 22.34 0.89 -0.37
C PHE A 165 22.65 -0.55 0.00
N LEU A 166 23.42 -1.23 -0.85
CA LEU A 166 23.85 -2.62 -0.67
C LEU A 166 25.34 -2.61 -0.38
N LEU A 167 25.68 -2.76 0.90
CA LEU A 167 27.06 -2.79 1.36
C LEU A 167 27.56 -4.23 1.35
N LYS A 168 28.64 -4.48 0.60
CA LYS A 168 29.39 -5.73 0.63
C LYS A 168 30.14 -5.86 1.98
N PRO A 169 30.49 -7.07 2.43
CA PRO A 169 31.31 -7.26 3.63
C PRO A 169 32.54 -6.35 3.65
N GLY A 170 32.74 -5.64 4.76
CA GLY A 170 33.85 -4.71 4.96
C GLY A 170 33.69 -3.32 4.32
N ALA A 171 32.64 -3.04 3.55
CA ALA A 171 32.39 -1.71 3.00
C ALA A 171 32.13 -0.68 4.11
N ASP A 172 32.63 0.55 3.93
CA ASP A 172 32.50 1.61 4.92
C ASP A 172 31.28 2.50 4.63
N PRO A 173 30.21 2.46 5.46
CA PRO A 173 29.01 3.26 5.28
C PRO A 173 29.26 4.77 5.37
N GLN A 174 30.37 5.23 5.97
CA GLN A 174 30.68 6.66 6.04
C GLN A 174 31.01 7.29 4.69
N GLN A 175 31.25 6.46 3.66
CA GLN A 175 31.44 6.91 2.29
C GLN A 175 30.14 7.47 1.69
N ILE A 176 28.96 7.06 2.20
CA ILE A 176 27.67 7.52 1.69
C ILE A 176 27.44 8.98 2.06
N ARG A 177 27.56 9.86 1.06
CA ARG A 177 27.44 11.32 1.22
C ARG A 177 26.54 11.88 0.13
N LEU A 178 25.30 12.19 0.49
CA LEU A 178 24.27 12.67 -0.44
C LEU A 178 24.17 14.20 -0.36
N SER A 179 24.38 14.88 -1.49
CA SER A 179 24.17 16.33 -1.60
C SER A 179 22.92 16.60 -2.43
N PHE A 180 22.15 17.63 -2.10
CA PHE A 180 20.88 17.96 -2.77
C PHE A 180 20.95 19.34 -3.42
N ASP A 181 21.61 19.41 -4.58
CA ASP A 181 21.78 20.68 -5.30
C ASP A 181 20.44 21.18 -5.81
N GLY A 182 20.16 22.47 -5.59
CA GLY A 182 18.90 23.11 -5.97
C GLY A 182 17.84 23.14 -4.87
N ALA A 183 17.97 22.33 -3.81
CA ALA A 183 17.08 22.41 -2.65
C ALA A 183 17.22 23.74 -1.90
N ASP A 184 16.13 24.25 -1.33
CA ASP A 184 16.11 25.47 -0.51
C ASP A 184 16.73 25.23 0.89
N GLY A 185 16.88 23.96 1.28
CA GLY A 185 17.49 23.53 2.53
C GLY A 185 17.43 22.02 2.71
N VAL A 186 18.38 21.48 3.46
CA VAL A 186 18.47 20.06 3.82
C VAL A 186 18.76 19.97 5.31
N ASP A 187 17.91 19.28 6.05
CA ASP A 187 18.07 19.11 7.51
C ASP A 187 17.41 17.79 8.00
N VAL A 188 17.53 17.49 9.28
CA VAL A 188 16.85 16.39 9.95
C VAL A 188 15.82 16.93 10.94
N GLU A 189 14.55 16.54 10.77
CA GLU A 189 13.47 16.89 11.69
C GLU A 189 12.77 15.59 12.15
N ASN A 190 12.71 15.35 13.46
CA ASN A 190 12.14 14.13 14.08
C ASN A 190 12.69 12.82 13.49
N GLY A 191 13.98 12.77 13.17
CA GLY A 191 14.64 11.60 12.59
C GLY A 191 14.46 11.42 11.07
N ASN A 192 13.73 12.33 10.41
CA ASN A 192 13.50 12.29 8.98
C ASN A 192 14.35 13.33 8.24
N LEU A 193 14.87 12.96 7.07
CA LEU A 193 15.50 13.87 6.12
C LEU A 193 14.44 14.79 5.52
N MET A 194 14.65 16.09 5.69
CA MET A 194 13.82 17.15 5.13
C MET A 194 14.55 17.81 3.98
N ILE A 195 14.01 17.71 2.76
CA ILE A 195 14.50 18.40 1.57
C ILE A 195 13.49 19.51 1.24
N LYS A 196 13.86 20.74 1.55
CA LYS A 196 12.99 21.92 1.41
C LYS A 196 12.92 22.35 -0.05
N THR A 197 11.70 22.56 -0.54
CA THR A 197 11.48 23.02 -1.92
C THR A 197 10.35 24.04 -1.99
N SER A 198 10.44 24.96 -2.95
CA SER A 198 9.37 25.93 -3.29
C SER A 198 8.01 25.31 -3.68
N VAL A 199 7.93 23.99 -3.89
CA VAL A 199 6.70 23.24 -4.20
C VAL A 199 6.26 22.31 -3.06
N GLY A 200 6.82 22.51 -1.86
CA GLY A 200 6.53 21.77 -0.63
C GLY A 200 7.63 20.76 -0.30
N ASP A 201 7.90 20.61 0.99
CA ASP A 201 9.01 19.80 1.49
C ASP A 201 8.87 18.32 1.10
N LYS A 202 10.01 17.66 0.95
CA LYS A 202 10.11 16.22 0.76
C LYS A 202 10.69 15.61 2.02
N ILE A 203 10.03 14.55 2.48
CA ILE A 203 10.38 13.87 3.71
C ILE A 203 10.83 12.47 3.31
N GLN A 204 12.02 12.09 3.75
CA GLN A 204 12.48 10.71 3.72
C GLN A 204 12.76 10.27 5.15
N GLY A 205 12.06 9.23 5.59
CA GLY A 205 12.00 8.83 6.98
C GLY A 205 11.89 7.33 7.12
N ASP A 206 11.90 6.87 8.38
CA ASP A 206 11.79 5.45 8.75
C ASP A 206 12.83 4.57 8.03
N ILE A 207 14.08 5.06 7.99
CA ILE A 207 15.21 4.32 7.41
C ILE A 207 15.57 3.17 8.34
N HIS A 208 15.61 1.97 7.78
CA HIS A 208 16.04 0.77 8.50
C HIS A 208 17.30 0.19 7.88
N ALA A 209 18.15 -0.44 8.67
CA ALA A 209 19.28 -1.22 8.18
C ALA A 209 19.17 -2.68 8.62
N PHE A 210 19.56 -3.61 7.75
CA PHE A 210 19.40 -5.05 7.99
C PHE A 210 20.62 -5.88 7.57
N GLN A 211 20.90 -6.93 8.34
CA GLN A 211 21.80 -8.03 8.01
C GLN A 211 21.01 -9.34 7.93
N GLY A 212 20.53 -9.69 6.74
CA GLY A 212 19.53 -10.75 6.61
C GLY A 212 18.22 -10.30 7.26
N ASN A 213 17.76 -11.00 8.29
CA ASN A 213 16.54 -10.65 9.04
C ASN A 213 16.85 -9.79 10.28
N ASP A 214 18.12 -9.65 10.66
CA ASP A 214 18.51 -8.91 11.86
C ASP A 214 18.52 -7.41 11.57
N LYS A 215 17.69 -6.65 12.30
CA LYS A 215 17.64 -5.19 12.23
C LYS A 215 18.82 -4.56 12.97
N THR A 216 19.41 -3.53 12.38
CA THR A 216 20.43 -2.67 12.97
C THR A 216 19.88 -1.24 13.06
N ASP A 217 20.19 -0.54 14.15
CA ASP A 217 19.84 0.88 14.29
C ASP A 217 20.42 1.69 13.13
N CYS A 218 19.60 2.56 12.55
CA CYS A 218 20.00 3.44 11.46
C CYS A 218 19.31 4.79 11.62
N HIS A 219 20.10 5.85 11.60
CA HIS A 219 19.61 7.22 11.68
C HIS A 219 20.19 8.04 10.54
N ILE A 220 19.36 8.91 9.97
CA ILE A 220 19.84 9.90 9.02
C ILE A 220 20.56 11.00 9.80
N LYS A 221 21.72 11.43 9.28
CA LYS A 221 22.43 12.62 9.74
C LYS A 221 22.63 13.58 8.59
N VAL A 222 22.60 14.88 8.88
CA VAL A 222 22.95 15.94 7.93
C VAL A 222 24.02 16.82 8.57
N ALA A 223 25.11 17.05 7.84
CA ALA A 223 26.16 18.00 8.22
C ALA A 223 26.56 18.80 6.97
N ASP A 224 26.60 20.13 7.08
CA ASP A 224 26.92 21.04 5.98
C ASP A 224 26.07 20.77 4.70
N GLY A 225 24.79 20.45 4.88
CA GLY A 225 23.86 20.13 3.79
C GLY A 225 24.10 18.77 3.11
N ILE A 226 24.97 17.94 3.68
CA ILE A 226 25.30 16.61 3.18
C ILE A 226 24.66 15.56 4.09
N ALA A 227 23.76 14.76 3.53
CA ALA A 227 23.13 13.65 4.24
C ALA A 227 23.98 12.38 4.20
N GLY A 228 23.89 11.59 5.26
CA GLY A 228 24.44 10.25 5.35
C GLY A 228 23.77 9.48 6.47
N PHE A 229 24.39 8.38 6.90
CA PHE A 229 23.82 7.51 7.94
C PHE A 229 24.73 7.43 9.16
N GLU A 230 24.09 7.29 10.32
CA GLU A 230 24.67 6.81 11.56
C GLU A 230 24.08 5.42 11.82
N LEU A 231 24.95 4.44 12.05
CA LEU A 231 24.56 3.04 12.22
C LEU A 231 24.94 2.56 13.62
N GLY A 232 24.09 1.72 14.19
CA GLY A 232 24.40 0.95 15.39
C GLY A 232 25.50 -0.09 15.14
N ASN A 233 25.77 -0.93 16.15
CA ASN A 233 26.71 -2.04 16.01
C ASN A 233 26.16 -3.11 15.05
N TYR A 234 26.99 -3.55 14.11
CA TYR A 234 26.67 -4.63 13.17
C TYR A 234 27.92 -5.46 12.85
N ASP A 235 27.72 -6.67 12.33
CA ASP A 235 28.80 -7.58 11.94
C ASP A 235 29.37 -7.18 10.56
N LYS A 236 30.55 -6.55 10.56
CA LYS A 236 31.20 -6.07 9.33
C LYS A 236 31.62 -7.18 8.36
N THR A 237 31.57 -8.45 8.77
CA THR A 237 31.88 -9.59 7.89
C THR A 237 30.68 -10.03 7.05
N LYS A 238 29.49 -9.52 7.34
CA LYS A 238 28.25 -9.79 6.60
C LYS A 238 27.83 -8.58 5.77
N PRO A 239 27.06 -8.79 4.68
CA PRO A 239 26.43 -7.69 3.95
C PRO A 239 25.48 -6.88 4.85
N LEU A 240 25.29 -5.60 4.50
CA LEU A 240 24.32 -4.71 5.14
C LEU A 240 23.48 -4.04 4.05
N ARG A 241 22.16 -3.97 4.24
CA ARG A 241 21.26 -3.22 3.36
C ARG A 241 20.64 -2.05 4.13
N ILE A 242 20.74 -0.83 3.60
CA ILE A 242 20.16 0.39 4.19
C ILE A 242 18.95 0.82 3.37
N ASP A 243 17.87 1.13 4.07
CA ASP A 243 16.54 1.51 3.59
C ASP A 243 15.81 0.47 2.71
N PRO A 244 15.96 -0.86 2.92
CA PRO A 244 15.21 -1.81 2.12
C PRO A 244 13.71 -1.69 2.33
N LEU A 245 12.94 -1.83 1.24
CA LEU A 245 11.59 -2.34 1.36
C LEU A 245 11.67 -3.74 1.98
N VAL A 246 11.16 -3.88 3.21
CA VAL A 246 11.23 -5.15 3.96
C VAL A 246 10.30 -6.18 3.31
N TYR A 247 9.03 -5.82 3.11
CA TYR A 247 8.08 -6.55 2.27
C TYR A 247 6.92 -5.66 1.85
N SER A 248 6.26 -6.04 0.77
CA SER A 248 4.97 -5.50 0.34
C SER A 248 4.34 -6.55 -0.57
N THR A 249 3.05 -6.79 -0.40
CA THR A 249 2.31 -7.77 -1.19
C THR A 249 0.87 -7.32 -1.37
N TYR A 250 0.15 -7.99 -2.27
CA TYR A 250 -1.28 -7.80 -2.46
C TYR A 250 -2.02 -8.97 -1.79
N LEU A 251 -3.11 -8.66 -1.10
CA LEU A 251 -4.07 -9.63 -0.56
C LEU A 251 -5.45 -9.24 -1.11
N GLY A 252 -6.05 -10.13 -1.89
CA GLY A 252 -7.31 -9.88 -2.58
C GLY A 252 -7.46 -10.74 -3.83
N GLY A 253 -8.62 -10.64 -4.48
CA GLY A 253 -8.96 -11.32 -5.72
C GLY A 253 -9.42 -10.33 -6.81
N ILE A 254 -10.29 -10.77 -7.70
CA ILE A 254 -10.75 -9.97 -8.85
C ILE A 254 -11.84 -8.95 -8.53
N SER A 255 -12.42 -8.99 -7.33
CA SER A 255 -13.57 -8.19 -6.92
C SER A 255 -13.21 -7.19 -5.82
N HIS A 256 -14.19 -6.73 -5.06
CA HIS A 256 -14.00 -5.81 -3.95
C HIS A 256 -13.52 -6.54 -2.69
N ASP A 257 -12.36 -6.16 -2.17
CA ASP A 257 -11.76 -6.72 -0.97
C ASP A 257 -11.40 -5.60 0.01
N VAL A 258 -11.77 -5.75 1.27
CA VAL A 258 -11.54 -4.74 2.30
C VAL A 258 -10.92 -5.37 3.53
N ALA A 259 -9.66 -5.06 3.79
CA ALA A 259 -9.03 -5.29 5.07
C ALA A 259 -9.52 -4.23 6.07
N ARG A 260 -10.01 -4.68 7.24
CA ARG A 260 -10.55 -3.80 8.29
C ARG A 260 -9.62 -3.64 9.47
N ASP A 261 -8.88 -4.69 9.82
CA ASP A 261 -8.04 -4.67 11.01
C ASP A 261 -6.82 -5.60 10.85
N VAL A 262 -5.75 -5.31 11.62
CA VAL A 262 -4.49 -6.06 11.61
C VAL A 262 -3.90 -6.14 13.03
N VAL A 263 -3.45 -7.33 13.44
CA VAL A 263 -2.75 -7.54 14.71
C VAL A 263 -1.54 -8.46 14.54
N LEU A 264 -0.63 -8.39 15.51
CA LEU A 264 0.50 -9.32 15.60
C LEU A 264 0.16 -10.51 16.50
N GLY A 265 0.67 -11.67 16.11
CA GLY A 265 0.64 -12.92 16.86
C GLY A 265 1.80 -13.06 17.85
N GLY A 266 1.87 -14.22 18.50
CA GLY A 266 2.87 -14.51 19.54
C GLY A 266 4.30 -14.68 19.00
N ASN A 267 4.47 -14.97 17.70
CA ASN A 267 5.78 -15.03 17.05
C ASN A 267 5.92 -13.95 15.96
N ASP A 268 5.32 -12.77 16.16
CA ASP A 268 5.25 -11.69 15.16
C ASP A 268 4.55 -12.09 13.85
N GLU A 269 3.74 -13.15 13.85
CA GLU A 269 2.87 -13.46 12.72
C GLU A 269 1.87 -12.32 12.51
N ILE A 270 1.53 -12.00 11.27
CA ILE A 270 0.63 -10.88 10.97
C ILE A 270 -0.74 -11.44 10.63
N TYR A 271 -1.76 -11.09 11.40
CA TYR A 271 -3.15 -11.49 11.13
C TYR A 271 -3.94 -10.31 10.62
N ILE A 272 -4.67 -10.51 9.53
CA ILE A 272 -5.51 -9.50 8.88
C ILE A 272 -6.92 -10.07 8.81
N ALA A 273 -7.91 -9.25 9.15
CA ALA A 273 -9.32 -9.58 9.01
C ALA A 273 -10.07 -8.52 8.20
N GLY A 274 -11.14 -8.94 7.53
CA GLY A 274 -11.95 -8.09 6.69
C GLY A 274 -13.07 -8.86 6.01
N TYR A 275 -13.52 -8.38 4.85
CA TYR A 275 -14.50 -9.08 4.01
C TYR A 275 -14.15 -8.94 2.53
N THR A 276 -14.71 -9.84 1.72
CA THR A 276 -14.37 -9.95 0.30
C THR A 276 -15.55 -10.42 -0.54
N TRP A 277 -15.75 -9.81 -1.71
CA TRP A 277 -16.66 -10.26 -2.78
C TRP A 277 -15.94 -11.14 -3.81
N SER A 278 -14.67 -11.48 -3.57
CA SER A 278 -13.82 -12.16 -4.55
C SER A 278 -13.94 -13.67 -4.40
N THR A 279 -14.51 -14.31 -5.42
CA THR A 279 -14.61 -15.78 -5.48
C THR A 279 -13.26 -16.48 -5.66
N ASP A 280 -12.22 -15.72 -6.02
CA ASP A 280 -10.83 -16.16 -6.14
C ASP A 280 -9.92 -15.58 -5.04
N PHE A 281 -10.50 -15.07 -3.95
CA PHE A 281 -9.71 -14.61 -2.81
C PHE A 281 -8.76 -15.73 -2.35
N PRO A 282 -7.48 -15.43 -2.06
CA PRO A 282 -6.51 -16.46 -1.75
C PRO A 282 -6.89 -17.20 -0.47
N THR A 283 -7.09 -18.52 -0.57
CA THR A 283 -7.24 -19.44 0.56
C THR A 283 -6.11 -20.46 0.60
N THR A 284 -5.87 -21.06 1.75
CA THR A 284 -4.81 -22.05 1.92
C THR A 284 -5.35 -23.47 2.10
N THR A 285 -4.50 -24.46 1.86
CA THR A 285 -4.82 -25.85 2.21
C THR A 285 -5.08 -25.95 3.71
N GLY A 286 -6.19 -26.59 4.08
CA GLY A 286 -6.61 -26.73 5.48
C GLY A 286 -7.37 -25.53 6.04
N ALA A 287 -7.68 -24.51 5.22
CA ALA A 287 -8.60 -23.43 5.61
C ALA A 287 -9.92 -23.99 6.15
N TYR A 288 -10.44 -23.35 7.20
CA TYR A 288 -11.74 -23.70 7.80
C TYR A 288 -12.87 -23.65 6.76
N GLN A 289 -12.91 -22.58 5.97
CA GLN A 289 -13.80 -22.40 4.84
C GLN A 289 -13.00 -21.95 3.62
N LYS A 290 -13.10 -22.72 2.53
CA LYS A 290 -12.29 -22.54 1.31
C LYS A 290 -12.93 -21.68 0.23
N ASN A 291 -14.25 -21.59 0.24
CA ASN A 291 -15.01 -20.89 -0.78
C ASN A 291 -15.89 -19.84 -0.11
N LEU A 292 -16.08 -18.74 -0.82
CA LEU A 292 -17.11 -17.76 -0.53
C LEU A 292 -18.49 -18.45 -0.57
N SER A 293 -19.29 -18.27 0.48
CA SER A 293 -20.62 -18.85 0.63
C SER A 293 -21.74 -17.83 0.39
N GLY A 294 -21.49 -16.55 0.68
CA GLY A 294 -22.41 -15.45 0.49
C GLY A 294 -22.06 -14.49 -0.65
N ALA A 295 -22.64 -13.30 -0.61
CA ALA A 295 -22.26 -12.19 -1.49
C ALA A 295 -20.88 -11.61 -1.12
N ASP A 296 -20.62 -11.55 0.18
CA ASP A 296 -19.35 -11.35 0.87
C ASP A 296 -19.32 -12.29 2.06
N ASP A 297 -18.14 -12.82 2.34
CA ASP A 297 -17.86 -13.42 3.63
C ASP A 297 -16.72 -12.66 4.29
N ALA A 298 -16.64 -12.80 5.61
CA ALA A 298 -15.47 -12.38 6.33
C ALA A 298 -14.28 -13.23 5.89
N PHE A 299 -13.08 -12.65 5.91
CA PHE A 299 -11.84 -13.41 5.77
C PHE A 299 -10.92 -13.18 6.95
N ILE A 300 -10.09 -14.19 7.23
CA ILE A 300 -8.97 -14.11 8.14
C ILE A 300 -7.75 -14.67 7.41
N SER A 301 -6.70 -13.86 7.30
CA SER A 301 -5.43 -14.24 6.67
C SER A 301 -4.28 -14.05 7.65
N GLY A 302 -3.40 -15.05 7.73
CA GLY A 302 -2.17 -15.02 8.52
C GLY A 302 -0.93 -15.03 7.63
N PHE A 303 0.00 -14.11 7.86
CA PHE A 303 1.28 -14.05 7.18
C PHE A 303 2.43 -14.40 8.13
N SER A 304 3.53 -14.89 7.55
CA SER A 304 4.80 -15.02 8.26
C SER A 304 5.31 -13.64 8.74
N PRO A 305 6.17 -13.58 9.76
CA PRO A 305 6.66 -12.30 10.31
C PRO A 305 7.42 -11.43 9.30
N ASP A 306 8.01 -12.06 8.29
CA ASP A 306 8.65 -11.37 7.16
C ASP A 306 7.66 -10.86 6.10
N GLY A 307 6.35 -11.11 6.28
CA GLY A 307 5.28 -10.73 5.35
C GLY A 307 5.34 -11.42 3.98
N LEU A 308 6.21 -12.42 3.79
CA LEU A 308 6.46 -13.03 2.49
C LEU A 308 5.57 -14.24 2.19
N ASN A 309 5.05 -14.91 3.21
CA ASN A 309 4.27 -16.14 3.05
C ASN A 309 2.89 -15.99 3.66
N LEU A 310 1.86 -16.31 2.89
CA LEU A 310 0.50 -16.51 3.41
C LEU A 310 0.47 -17.87 4.12
N VAL A 311 0.60 -17.86 5.45
CA VAL A 311 0.65 -19.04 6.31
C VAL A 311 -0.71 -19.73 6.35
N PHE A 312 -1.78 -18.95 6.48
CA PHE A 312 -3.14 -19.44 6.28
C PHE A 312 -4.05 -18.35 5.73
N SER A 313 -5.14 -18.73 5.10
CA SER A 313 -6.23 -17.82 4.76
C SER A 313 -7.53 -18.58 4.61
N THR A 314 -8.59 -18.10 5.27
CA THR A 314 -9.91 -18.74 5.33
C THR A 314 -11.01 -17.69 5.18
N PHE A 315 -12.11 -18.11 4.56
CA PHE A 315 -13.38 -17.41 4.73
C PHE A 315 -14.00 -17.74 6.10
N LEU A 316 -14.99 -16.95 6.51
CA LEU A 316 -15.86 -17.19 7.64
C LEU A 316 -17.21 -16.50 7.36
N GLY A 317 -18.19 -17.28 6.90
CA GLY A 317 -19.52 -16.77 6.55
C GLY A 317 -20.50 -17.88 6.19
N GLY A 318 -21.73 -17.48 5.91
CA GLY A 318 -22.85 -18.31 5.48
C GLY A 318 -23.40 -17.88 4.13
N THR A 319 -24.71 -18.05 3.93
CA THR A 319 -25.39 -17.83 2.64
C THR A 319 -25.61 -16.37 2.26
N TYR A 320 -25.49 -15.44 3.20
CA TYR A 320 -25.64 -14.00 3.01
C TYR A 320 -24.32 -13.28 3.31
N SER A 321 -24.36 -11.95 3.33
CA SER A 321 -23.20 -11.12 3.66
C SER A 321 -22.73 -11.38 5.08
N ASP A 322 -21.43 -11.53 5.29
CA ASP A 322 -20.82 -11.54 6.62
C ASP A 322 -19.51 -10.74 6.59
N GLU A 323 -19.28 -9.89 7.59
CA GLU A 323 -18.17 -8.94 7.57
C GLU A 323 -17.39 -8.94 8.88
N ALA A 324 -16.07 -9.17 8.85
CA ALA A 324 -15.21 -8.94 10.02
C ALA A 324 -14.81 -7.47 10.14
N PHE A 325 -14.91 -6.91 11.34
CA PHE A 325 -14.60 -5.51 11.63
C PHE A 325 -13.40 -5.31 12.54
N ALA A 326 -13.14 -6.26 13.45
CA ALA A 326 -12.03 -6.17 14.38
C ALA A 326 -11.47 -7.55 14.70
N LEU A 327 -10.18 -7.60 14.99
CA LEU A 327 -9.52 -8.80 15.48
C LEU A 327 -8.63 -8.53 16.70
N ALA A 328 -8.37 -9.58 17.48
CA ALA A 328 -7.41 -9.58 18.56
C ALA A 328 -6.68 -10.92 18.61
N TYR A 329 -5.45 -10.94 19.12
CA TYR A 329 -4.71 -12.15 19.37
C TYR A 329 -4.45 -12.30 20.87
N SER A 330 -4.74 -13.47 21.42
CA SER A 330 -4.38 -13.82 22.81
C SER A 330 -4.20 -15.33 22.94
N ASP A 331 -3.16 -15.74 23.67
CA ASP A 331 -2.90 -17.14 24.06
C ASP A 331 -3.00 -18.16 22.91
N GLY A 332 -2.40 -17.83 21.74
CA GLY A 332 -2.40 -18.74 20.59
C GLY A 332 -3.73 -18.82 19.83
N LYS A 333 -4.65 -17.90 20.10
CA LYS A 333 -5.96 -17.81 19.44
C LYS A 333 -6.16 -16.45 18.80
N ILE A 334 -6.87 -16.48 17.68
CA ILE A 334 -7.32 -15.28 16.97
C ILE A 334 -8.79 -15.11 17.32
N PHE A 335 -9.14 -13.96 17.86
CA PHE A 335 -10.52 -13.56 18.13
C PHE A 335 -10.95 -12.57 17.07
N VAL A 336 -12.14 -12.76 16.53
CA VAL A 336 -12.70 -11.92 15.47
C VAL A 336 -14.12 -11.56 15.86
N THR A 337 -14.47 -10.30 15.64
CA THR A 337 -15.86 -9.86 15.69
C THR A 337 -16.23 -9.13 14.42
N GLY A 338 -17.50 -9.23 14.09
CA GLY A 338 -18.05 -8.67 12.90
C GLY A 338 -19.56 -8.67 12.92
N VAL A 339 -20.17 -8.42 11.78
CA VAL A 339 -21.62 -8.54 11.60
C VAL A 339 -21.88 -9.80 10.77
N ALA A 340 -22.79 -10.63 11.25
CA ALA A 340 -23.28 -11.78 10.50
C ALA A 340 -24.72 -11.51 10.04
N PHE A 341 -24.94 -11.40 8.73
CA PHE A 341 -26.29 -11.34 8.17
C PHE A 341 -26.81 -12.73 7.81
N SER A 342 -25.93 -13.74 7.80
CA SER A 342 -26.30 -15.13 7.51
C SER A 342 -26.93 -15.84 8.70
N GLU A 343 -28.11 -16.44 8.50
CA GLU A 343 -28.74 -17.36 9.48
C GLU A 343 -27.86 -18.59 9.75
N ASP A 344 -27.15 -19.04 8.71
CA ASP A 344 -26.26 -20.19 8.73
C ASP A 344 -24.78 -19.81 8.96
N PHE A 345 -24.51 -18.64 9.55
CA PHE A 345 -23.15 -18.29 9.94
C PHE A 345 -22.58 -19.35 10.92
N PRO A 346 -21.29 -19.72 10.80
CA PRO A 346 -20.72 -20.77 11.64
C PRO A 346 -20.76 -20.44 13.14
N ILE A 347 -21.55 -21.18 13.91
CA ILE A 347 -21.59 -21.14 15.38
C ILE A 347 -21.10 -22.47 15.99
N THR A 348 -20.72 -22.46 17.26
CA THR A 348 -20.31 -23.67 17.99
C THR A 348 -21.36 -24.11 19.00
N ASP A 349 -21.38 -25.40 19.34
CA ASP A 349 -22.21 -25.94 20.42
C ASP A 349 -22.00 -25.16 21.73
N GLY A 350 -23.10 -24.79 22.39
CA GLY A 350 -23.06 -24.01 23.63
C GLY A 350 -22.77 -22.51 23.44
N ALA A 351 -23.02 -21.98 22.23
CA ALA A 351 -23.02 -20.55 21.96
C ALA A 351 -23.89 -19.79 22.99
N PHE A 352 -23.48 -18.56 23.32
CA PHE A 352 -24.25 -17.67 24.19
C PHE A 352 -25.60 -17.31 23.55
N GLN A 353 -25.59 -17.12 22.23
CA GLN A 353 -26.75 -16.93 21.37
C GLN A 353 -26.49 -17.71 20.07
N ASP A 354 -27.42 -18.58 19.69
CA ASP A 354 -27.32 -19.54 18.58
C ASP A 354 -28.20 -19.20 17.37
N GLU A 355 -28.98 -18.13 17.44
CA GLU A 355 -29.76 -17.59 16.32
C GLU A 355 -29.41 -16.11 16.11
N ASN A 356 -29.32 -15.66 14.86
CA ASN A 356 -29.29 -14.23 14.53
C ASN A 356 -30.71 -13.72 14.26
N HIS A 357 -30.94 -12.42 14.43
CA HIS A 357 -32.28 -11.84 14.26
C HIS A 357 -32.54 -11.28 12.85
N LEU A 358 -31.80 -11.77 11.84
CA LEU A 358 -31.90 -11.45 10.40
C LEU A 358 -31.57 -10.01 9.99
N SER A 359 -31.46 -9.08 10.94
CA SER A 359 -31.08 -7.68 10.71
C SER A 359 -29.56 -7.47 10.67
N GLY A 360 -28.79 -8.47 11.07
CA GLY A 360 -27.33 -8.41 11.23
C GLY A 360 -26.97 -8.26 12.70
N ASP A 361 -26.55 -9.38 13.30
CA ASP A 361 -26.12 -9.43 14.71
C ASP A 361 -24.59 -9.43 14.77
N VAL A 362 -24.03 -9.04 15.92
CA VAL A 362 -22.59 -9.16 16.15
C VAL A 362 -22.25 -10.64 16.25
N PHE A 363 -21.25 -11.13 15.52
CA PHE A 363 -20.63 -12.42 15.82
C PHE A 363 -19.37 -12.23 16.67
N VAL A 364 -19.07 -13.22 17.51
CA VAL A 364 -17.82 -13.32 18.27
C VAL A 364 -17.26 -14.71 18.08
N THR A 365 -16.13 -14.77 17.38
CA THR A 365 -15.50 -16.03 16.99
C THR A 365 -14.09 -16.10 17.53
N SER A 366 -13.69 -17.27 18.03
CA SER A 366 -12.29 -17.61 18.23
C SER A 366 -11.85 -18.69 17.25
N LEU A 367 -10.66 -18.54 16.69
CA LEU A 367 -9.98 -19.47 15.80
C LEU A 367 -8.64 -19.88 16.40
N SER A 368 -8.20 -21.10 16.11
CA SER A 368 -6.78 -21.46 16.33
C SER A 368 -5.86 -20.54 15.52
N SER A 369 -4.64 -20.28 16.00
CA SER A 369 -3.66 -19.39 15.33
C SER A 369 -3.26 -19.80 13.90
N ASN A 370 -3.58 -21.02 13.49
CA ASN A 370 -3.41 -21.52 12.13
C ASN A 370 -4.69 -21.44 11.27
N GLY A 371 -5.77 -20.86 11.80
CA GLY A 371 -7.04 -20.62 11.11
C GLY A 371 -7.85 -21.86 10.73
N GLN A 372 -7.55 -23.04 11.29
CA GLN A 372 -8.17 -24.30 10.87
C GLN A 372 -9.38 -24.72 11.72
N ASN A 373 -9.46 -24.26 12.98
CA ASN A 373 -10.49 -24.70 13.91
C ASN A 373 -11.15 -23.52 14.61
N LEU A 374 -12.49 -23.53 14.66
CA LEU A 374 -13.24 -22.67 15.56
C LEU A 374 -13.08 -23.17 17.00
N GLY A 375 -12.64 -22.31 17.90
CA GLY A 375 -12.62 -22.57 19.34
C GLY A 375 -14.00 -22.38 19.95
N PHE A 376 -14.65 -21.25 19.64
CA PHE A 376 -16.06 -20.98 19.88
C PHE A 376 -16.55 -19.95 18.85
N SER A 377 -17.84 -19.91 18.60
CA SER A 377 -18.50 -18.86 17.83
C SER A 377 -19.94 -18.69 18.32
N THR A 378 -20.37 -17.44 18.49
CA THR A 378 -21.67 -17.05 19.03
C THR A 378 -22.13 -15.74 18.41
N TYR A 379 -23.44 -15.50 18.43
CA TYR A 379 -24.00 -14.17 18.21
C TYR A 379 -24.06 -13.36 19.51
N VAL A 380 -24.23 -12.04 19.36
CA VAL A 380 -24.60 -11.08 20.39
C VAL A 380 -25.45 -9.98 19.73
N GLY A 381 -26.76 -9.99 19.95
CA GLY A 381 -27.66 -9.01 19.33
C GLY A 381 -29.12 -9.15 19.74
N GLY A 382 -29.97 -8.27 19.21
CA GLY A 382 -31.43 -8.29 19.34
C GLY A 382 -32.13 -8.10 17.99
N PHE A 383 -33.44 -7.83 17.96
CA PHE A 383 -34.24 -7.64 16.72
C PHE A 383 -33.90 -6.36 15.91
N GLY A 384 -32.71 -5.78 16.11
CA GLY A 384 -32.19 -4.61 15.41
C GLY A 384 -30.85 -4.88 14.72
N PHE A 385 -30.31 -3.86 14.06
CA PHE A 385 -28.96 -3.92 13.53
C PHE A 385 -27.95 -3.66 14.64
N ASP A 386 -27.05 -4.63 14.82
CA ASP A 386 -25.98 -4.60 15.81
C ASP A 386 -24.63 -4.63 15.12
N LYS A 387 -23.76 -3.66 15.43
CA LYS A 387 -22.48 -3.52 14.75
C LYS A 387 -21.32 -3.30 15.71
N PRO A 388 -20.28 -4.15 15.67
CA PRO A 388 -19.05 -3.89 16.39
C PRO A 388 -18.19 -2.84 15.66
N THR A 389 -17.41 -2.09 16.42
CA THR A 389 -16.40 -1.14 15.93
C THR A 389 -14.99 -1.47 16.41
N GLY A 390 -14.85 -2.38 17.38
CA GLY A 390 -13.55 -2.78 17.94
C GLY A 390 -13.67 -3.94 18.93
N MET A 391 -12.55 -4.63 19.15
CA MET A 391 -12.41 -5.70 20.14
C MET A 391 -11.12 -5.51 20.95
N ALA A 392 -11.13 -5.91 22.22
CA ALA A 392 -9.93 -6.15 23.01
C ALA A 392 -10.08 -7.45 23.80
N VAL A 393 -8.97 -8.18 24.00
CA VAL A 393 -8.97 -9.47 24.70
C VAL A 393 -7.91 -9.45 25.81
N GLY A 394 -8.32 -9.93 26.98
CA GLY A 394 -7.46 -10.29 28.12
C GLY A 394 -8.08 -11.50 28.81
N ASP A 395 -8.27 -11.44 30.14
CA ASP A 395 -9.06 -12.46 30.86
C ASP A 395 -10.53 -12.52 30.37
N ASN A 396 -11.02 -11.43 29.79
CA ASN A 396 -12.35 -11.31 29.18
C ASN A 396 -12.25 -10.77 27.75
N ILE A 397 -13.32 -10.93 26.98
CA ILE A 397 -13.48 -10.35 25.64
C ILE A 397 -14.34 -9.09 25.78
N PHE A 398 -13.82 -7.96 25.31
CA PHE A 398 -14.54 -6.69 25.28
C PHE A 398 -14.83 -6.32 23.83
N ILE A 399 -16.09 -5.99 23.54
CA ILE A 399 -16.54 -5.56 22.21
C ILE A 399 -17.20 -4.19 22.37
N GLY A 400 -16.72 -3.23 21.60
CA GLY A 400 -17.35 -1.91 21.47
C GLY A 400 -18.14 -1.85 20.17
N GLY A 401 -19.28 -1.16 20.18
CA GLY A 401 -20.16 -1.06 19.02
C GLY A 401 -21.38 -0.20 19.26
N PHE A 402 -22.35 -0.29 18.35
CA PHE A 402 -23.67 0.31 18.52
C PHE A 402 -24.76 -0.68 18.15
N THR A 403 -25.93 -0.48 18.76
CA THR A 403 -27.16 -1.24 18.53
C THR A 403 -28.31 -0.26 18.32
N ASN A 404 -29.28 -0.63 17.49
CA ASN A 404 -30.60 0.01 17.49
C ASN A 404 -31.72 -0.95 17.96
N ALA A 405 -31.35 -2.11 18.52
CA ALA A 405 -32.25 -3.08 19.08
C ALA A 405 -32.74 -2.59 20.47
N ASP A 406 -34.05 -2.70 20.69
CA ASP A 406 -34.65 -2.38 22.01
C ASP A 406 -34.49 -3.54 23.01
N ASP A 407 -34.03 -4.70 22.55
CA ASP A 407 -33.94 -5.97 23.26
C ASP A 407 -32.52 -6.54 23.29
N PHE A 408 -31.50 -5.69 23.09
CA PHE A 408 -30.10 -6.09 23.18
C PHE A 408 -29.80 -6.79 24.52
N PRO A 409 -29.05 -7.92 24.52
CA PRO A 409 -28.82 -8.69 25.73
C PRO A 409 -28.06 -7.90 26.79
N VAL A 410 -28.73 -7.64 27.92
CA VAL A 410 -28.20 -6.97 29.12
C VAL A 410 -28.38 -7.84 30.36
N THR A 411 -27.47 -7.74 31.33
CA THR A 411 -27.50 -8.49 32.61
C THR A 411 -28.20 -7.76 33.74
#